data_AF-A0A091HV63-F1
#
_entry.id   AF-A0A091HV63-F1
#
_cell.length_a   1.000
_cell.length_b   1.000
_cell.length_c   1.000
_cell.angle_alpha   90.00
_cell.angle_beta   90.00
_cell.angle_gamma   90.00
#
_symmetry.space_group_name_H-M   'P 1'
#
loop_
_entity.id
_entity.type
_entity.pdbx_description
1 polymer ?
#
loop_
_entity_poly.entity_id
_entity_poly.type
_entity_poly.pdbx_seq_one_letter_code
_entity_poly.pdbx_strand_id
1 'polypeptide(L)'
;VKFGTCDTPKPGFFDFEGKQKWEAWKALGDTSPHQAMQEYVAAVKKMDPSWNPQVTEKRGKESKSAFGGPVVSSLYQEETIREEDKNIFDYCRENNIDYVTKAIRSKKVDVNVTDEEGRALLHWACDRGHKELVSVLLQHAADVNSQ
;
A
#
# COMPACT_ATOMS: atom_id res chain seq x y z
N VAL A 1 -21.02 -14.27 -9.80
CA VAL A 1 -19.76 -14.74 -9.19
C VAL A 1 -20.03 -16.12 -8.60
N LYS A 2 -19.41 -17.19 -9.10
CA LYS A 2 -19.60 -18.52 -8.53
C LYS A 2 -18.83 -18.57 -7.20
N PHE A 3 -19.51 -18.27 -6.11
CA PHE A 3 -19.12 -18.77 -4.80
C PHE A 3 -19.83 -20.11 -4.66
N GLY A 4 -19.09 -21.20 -4.56
CA GLY A 4 -19.71 -22.51 -4.59
C GLY A 4 -18.73 -23.64 -4.83
N THR A 5 -19.24 -24.83 -4.52
CA THR A 5 -18.70 -26.19 -4.67
C THR A 5 -17.39 -26.32 -5.44
N CYS A 6 -16.45 -27.08 -4.83
CA CYS A 6 -15.28 -27.59 -5.52
C CYS A 6 -15.74 -28.56 -6.63
N ASP A 7 -16.01 -28.02 -7.82
CA ASP A 7 -16.43 -28.75 -9.02
C ASP A 7 -15.23 -29.33 -9.79
N THR A 8 -14.01 -29.14 -9.28
CA THR A 8 -12.81 -29.68 -9.90
C THR A 8 -12.64 -31.17 -9.58
N PRO A 9 -12.22 -31.99 -10.57
CA PRO A 9 -11.93 -33.40 -10.34
C PRO A 9 -10.77 -33.55 -9.36
N LYS A 10 -10.75 -34.67 -8.64
CA LYS A 10 -9.69 -34.96 -7.66
C LYS A 10 -8.31 -34.97 -8.35
N PRO A 11 -7.32 -34.25 -7.81
CA PRO A 11 -5.96 -34.25 -8.36
C PRO A 11 -5.33 -35.65 -8.40
N GLY A 12 -4.42 -35.84 -9.35
CA GLY A 12 -3.73 -37.11 -9.56
C GLY A 12 -2.89 -37.54 -8.36
N PHE A 13 -2.56 -38.83 -8.29
CA PHE A 13 -1.90 -39.45 -7.13
C PHE A 13 -0.57 -38.80 -6.69
N PHE A 14 0.18 -38.18 -7.61
CA PHE A 14 1.46 -37.53 -7.34
C PHE A 14 1.36 -36.03 -7.04
N ASP A 15 0.16 -35.45 -7.07
CA ASP A 15 -0.08 -34.05 -6.74
C ASP A 15 -0.51 -33.90 -5.27
N PHE A 16 0.47 -33.93 -4.37
CA PHE A 16 0.25 -33.88 -2.92
C PHE A 16 -0.38 -32.55 -2.47
N GLU A 17 0.12 -31.44 -3.01
CA GLU A 17 -0.36 -30.11 -2.66
C GLU A 17 -1.76 -29.86 -3.23
N GLY A 18 -1.99 -30.24 -4.49
CA GLY A 18 -3.31 -30.19 -5.11
C GLY A 18 -4.30 -31.05 -4.35
N LYS A 19 -3.91 -32.28 -3.95
CA LYS A 19 -4.77 -33.15 -3.15
C LYS A 19 -5.14 -32.52 -1.80
N GLN A 20 -4.20 -31.92 -1.07
CA GLN A 20 -4.49 -31.26 0.20
C GLN A 20 -5.41 -30.05 0.02
N LYS A 21 -5.16 -29.22 -0.99
CA LYS A 21 -6.04 -28.09 -1.32
C LYS A 21 -7.45 -28.57 -1.68
N TRP A 22 -7.55 -29.61 -2.49
CA TRP A 22 -8.82 -30.20 -2.90
C TRP A 22 -9.57 -30.82 -1.73
N GLU A 23 -8.88 -31.56 -0.85
CA GLU A 23 -9.47 -32.17 0.35
C GLU A 23 -9.93 -31.10 1.35
N ALA A 24 -9.14 -30.04 1.56
CA ALA A 24 -9.55 -28.90 2.39
C ALA A 24 -10.80 -28.22 1.82
N TRP A 25 -10.82 -27.94 0.52
CA TRP A 25 -11.98 -27.29 -0.11
C TRP A 25 -13.23 -28.19 -0.11
N LYS A 26 -13.06 -29.50 -0.29
CA LYS A 26 -14.16 -30.47 -0.17
C LYS A 26 -14.67 -30.61 1.26
N ALA A 27 -13.78 -30.53 2.27
CA ALA A 27 -14.16 -30.58 3.67
C ALA A 27 -14.95 -29.32 4.10
N LEU A 28 -14.64 -28.16 3.53
CA LEU A 28 -15.35 -26.90 3.80
C LEU A 28 -16.75 -26.83 3.15
N GLY A 29 -17.00 -27.56 2.05
CA GLY A 29 -18.32 -27.66 1.43
C GLY A 29 -18.98 -26.31 1.09
N ASP A 30 -20.30 -26.20 1.26
CA ASP A 30 -21.10 -25.00 0.99
C ASP A 30 -21.17 -24.07 2.23
N THR A 31 -20.02 -23.64 2.72
CA THR A 31 -19.96 -22.62 3.77
C THR A 31 -20.33 -21.26 3.20
N SER A 32 -21.28 -20.57 3.83
CA SER A 32 -21.61 -19.20 3.44
C SER A 32 -20.43 -18.26 3.72
N PRO A 33 -20.25 -17.18 2.94
CA PRO A 33 -19.17 -16.22 3.18
C PRO A 33 -19.17 -15.65 4.61
N HIS A 34 -20.35 -15.48 5.20
CA HIS A 34 -20.50 -15.00 6.57
C HIS A 34 -20.04 -16.05 7.59
N GLN A 35 -20.42 -17.31 7.39
CA GLN A 35 -20.00 -18.43 8.24
C GLN A 35 -18.48 -18.61 8.19
N ALA A 36 -17.89 -18.61 6.99
CA ALA A 36 -16.44 -18.73 6.81
C ALA A 36 -15.68 -17.58 7.51
N MET A 37 -16.21 -16.35 7.43
CA MET A 37 -15.64 -15.19 8.12
C MET A 37 -15.68 -15.37 9.64
N GLN A 38 -16.78 -15.87 10.21
CA GLN A 38 -16.90 -16.12 11.64
C GLN A 38 -15.93 -17.20 12.11
N GLU A 39 -15.80 -18.30 11.37
CA GLU A 39 -14.87 -19.40 11.68
C GLU A 39 -13.41 -18.93 11.64
N TYR A 40 -13.06 -18.09 10.66
CA TYR A 40 -11.75 -17.46 10.61
C TYR A 40 -11.48 -16.60 11.84
N VAL A 41 -12.42 -15.70 12.20
CA VAL A 41 -12.30 -14.85 13.40
C VAL A 41 -12.18 -15.70 14.66
N ALA A 42 -12.90 -16.81 14.76
CA ALA A 42 -12.83 -17.73 15.88
C ALA A 42 -11.46 -18.44 15.96
N ALA A 43 -10.92 -18.88 14.82
CA ALA A 43 -9.59 -19.49 14.75
C ALA A 43 -8.48 -18.50 15.13
N VAL A 44 -8.56 -17.26 14.65
CA VAL A 44 -7.61 -16.20 15.01
C VAL A 44 -7.68 -15.89 16.50
N LYS A 45 -8.88 -15.73 17.08
CA LYS A 45 -9.05 -15.51 18.53
C LYS A 45 -8.54 -16.68 19.38
N LYS A 46 -8.61 -17.92 18.87
CA LYS A 46 -8.05 -19.09 19.55
C LYS A 46 -6.53 -19.05 19.59
N MET A 47 -5.89 -18.56 18.53
CA MET A 47 -4.42 -18.43 18.45
C MET A 47 -3.92 -17.19 19.19
N ASP A 48 -4.66 -16.09 19.11
CA ASP A 48 -4.38 -14.83 19.78
C ASP A 48 -5.66 -14.25 20.41
N PRO A 49 -5.88 -14.49 21.72
CA PRO A 49 -7.04 -13.96 22.44
C PRO A 49 -7.07 -12.43 22.55
N SER A 50 -5.94 -11.75 22.32
CA SER A 50 -5.83 -10.29 22.38
C SER A 50 -6.19 -9.61 21.06
N TRP A 51 -6.35 -10.40 19.98
CA TRP A 51 -6.65 -9.88 18.66
C TRP A 51 -8.04 -9.22 18.60
N ASN A 52 -8.06 -7.92 18.34
CA ASN A 52 -9.28 -7.12 18.18
C ASN A 52 -9.29 -6.38 16.83
N PRO A 53 -10.16 -6.78 15.88
CA PRO A 53 -10.20 -6.18 14.54
C PRO A 53 -10.76 -4.75 14.51
N GLN A 54 -11.33 -4.26 15.62
CA GLN A 54 -11.91 -2.92 15.74
C GLN A 54 -10.92 -1.88 16.32
N VAL A 55 -9.70 -2.30 16.70
CA VAL A 55 -8.66 -1.35 17.09
C VAL A 55 -7.99 -0.86 15.82
N THR A 56 -8.36 0.35 15.37
CA THR A 56 -7.42 1.13 14.56
C THR A 56 -6.19 1.33 15.42
N GLU A 57 -5.09 0.65 15.08
CA GLU A 57 -3.84 0.78 15.82
C GLU A 57 -3.49 2.26 15.95
N LYS A 58 -3.56 2.80 17.18
CA LYS A 58 -2.72 3.94 17.52
C LYS A 58 -1.31 3.38 17.62
N ARG A 59 -0.58 3.48 16.51
CA ARG A 59 0.80 3.02 16.31
C ARG A 59 1.67 3.39 17.53
N GLY A 60 1.87 2.42 18.41
CA GLY A 60 2.93 2.49 19.41
C GLY A 60 4.27 2.44 18.70
N LYS A 61 5.26 3.19 19.19
CA LYS A 61 6.64 3.09 18.71
C LYS A 61 7.14 1.65 18.90
N GLU A 62 7.24 0.88 17.82
CA GLU A 62 7.99 -0.36 17.87
C GLU A 62 9.49 -0.07 17.77
N SER A 63 10.21 -0.57 18.77
CA SER A 63 11.66 -0.66 18.76
C SER A 63 12.10 -1.56 17.61
N LYS A 64 13.10 -1.11 16.86
CA LYS A 64 13.74 -1.84 15.76
C LYS A 64 14.12 -3.26 16.22
N SER A 65 13.37 -4.28 15.80
CA SER A 65 13.89 -5.65 15.82
C SER A 65 14.70 -5.88 14.56
N ALA A 66 15.97 -6.19 14.76
CA ALA A 66 16.90 -6.56 13.71
C ALA A 66 16.47 -7.88 13.06
N PHE A 67 16.58 -7.93 11.72
CA PHE A 67 16.73 -9.07 10.82
C PHE A 67 16.23 -10.45 11.34
N GLY A 68 15.08 -10.93 10.83
CA GLY A 68 14.65 -12.33 10.99
C GLY A 68 13.18 -12.60 11.32
N GLY A 69 12.30 -11.60 11.32
CA GLY A 69 10.85 -11.80 11.54
C GLY A 69 10.09 -12.24 10.27
N PRO A 70 8.87 -12.81 10.41
CA PRO A 70 8.07 -13.22 9.25
C PRO A 70 7.73 -12.01 8.36
N VAL A 71 7.99 -12.17 7.06
CA VAL A 71 7.69 -11.14 6.06
C VAL A 71 6.21 -11.24 5.71
N VAL A 72 5.40 -10.31 6.20
CA VAL A 72 4.04 -10.10 5.71
C VAL A 72 4.09 -8.99 4.67
N SER A 73 3.39 -9.17 3.54
CA SER A 73 3.20 -8.10 2.55
C SER A 73 2.36 -7.00 3.18
N SER A 74 3.01 -6.07 3.88
CA SER A 74 2.41 -4.81 4.30
C SER A 74 2.14 -3.98 3.04
N LEU A 75 0.91 -3.49 2.93
CA LEU A 75 0.53 -2.41 2.03
C LEU A 75 1.60 -1.30 2.12
N TYR A 76 2.15 -0.82 0.99
CA TYR A 76 3.23 0.18 0.92
C TYR A 76 3.24 1.12 2.14
N GLN A 77 4.09 0.81 3.11
CA GLN A 77 4.24 1.64 4.28
C GLN A 77 5.06 2.82 3.79
N GLU A 78 4.43 3.98 3.62
CA GLU A 78 5.16 5.23 3.37
C GLU A 78 6.21 5.36 4.47
N GLU A 79 7.46 5.05 4.13
CA GLU A 79 8.59 5.24 5.01
C GLU A 79 8.65 6.75 5.27
N THR A 80 8.36 7.15 6.51
CA THR A 80 8.48 8.55 6.92
C THR A 80 9.97 8.89 6.94
N ILE A 81 10.48 9.37 5.80
CA ILE A 81 11.82 9.93 5.66
C ILE A 81 11.95 11.10 6.64
N ARG A 82 13.11 11.22 7.29
CA ARG A 82 13.38 12.35 8.20
C ARG A 82 13.33 13.65 7.42
N GLU A 83 12.81 14.73 8.00
CA GLU A 83 12.69 16.02 7.31
C GLU A 83 14.02 16.57 6.75
N GLU A 84 15.13 16.21 7.38
CA GLU A 84 16.49 16.56 6.94
C GLU A 84 16.92 15.90 5.62
N ASP A 85 16.35 14.72 5.31
CA ASP A 85 16.69 13.92 4.13
C ASP A 85 15.62 14.04 3.02
N LYS A 86 14.52 14.77 3.26
CA LYS A 86 13.43 14.92 2.29
C LYS A 86 13.87 15.76 1.08
N ASN A 87 13.60 15.23 -0.11
CA ASN A 87 13.73 15.98 -1.35
C ASN A 87 12.43 16.74 -1.68
N ILE A 88 12.48 17.69 -2.62
CA ILE A 88 11.29 18.42 -3.11
C ILE A 88 10.17 17.48 -3.60
N PHE A 89 10.54 16.32 -4.14
CA PHE A 89 9.59 15.31 -4.59
C PHE A 89 8.82 14.67 -3.43
N ASP A 90 9.43 14.51 -2.26
CA ASP A 90 8.72 14.00 -1.07
C ASP A 90 7.66 14.98 -0.60
N TYR A 91 7.99 16.28 -0.59
CA TYR A 91 7.03 17.34 -0.29
C TYR A 91 5.90 17.41 -1.32
N CYS A 92 6.20 17.17 -2.61
CA CYS A 92 5.19 17.05 -3.67
C CYS A 92 4.28 15.83 -3.42
N ARG A 93 4.87 14.70 -3.05
CA ARG A 93 4.15 13.46 -2.75
C ARG A 93 3.20 13.64 -1.56
N GLU A 94 3.65 14.32 -0.52
CA GLU A 94 2.88 14.65 0.69
C GLU A 94 1.82 15.77 0.49
N ASN A 95 1.71 16.35 -0.70
CA ASN A 95 0.85 17.51 -1.00
C ASN A 95 1.17 18.75 -0.14
N ASN A 96 2.45 18.97 0.19
CA ASN A 96 2.88 20.15 0.94
C ASN A 96 3.06 21.36 0.00
N ILE A 97 1.93 21.97 -0.36
CA ILE A 97 1.88 23.09 -1.32
C ILE A 97 2.71 24.28 -0.84
N ASP A 98 2.67 24.61 0.45
CA ASP A 98 3.39 25.75 1.02
C ASP A 98 4.90 25.62 0.86
N TYR A 99 5.44 24.45 1.20
CA TYR A 99 6.87 24.21 1.07
C TYR A 99 7.31 24.22 -0.39
N VAL A 100 6.58 23.53 -1.27
CA VAL A 100 6.90 23.47 -2.70
C VAL A 100 6.87 24.88 -3.32
N THR A 101 5.84 25.66 -3.04
CA THR A 101 5.70 27.05 -3.51
C THR A 101 6.84 27.92 -3.00
N LYS A 102 7.21 27.78 -1.72
CA LYS A 102 8.33 28.52 -1.11
C LYS A 102 9.67 28.14 -1.73
N ALA A 103 9.90 26.86 -1.98
CA ALA A 103 11.11 26.36 -2.63
C ALA A 103 11.27 26.92 -4.05
N ILE A 104 10.19 26.89 -4.85
CA ILE A 104 10.12 27.46 -6.19
C ILE A 104 10.35 28.98 -6.17
N ARG A 105 9.62 29.71 -5.30
CA ARG A 105 9.72 31.17 -5.20
C ARG A 105 11.10 31.64 -4.75
N SER A 106 11.75 30.88 -3.89
CA SER A 106 13.12 31.17 -3.44
C SER A 106 14.19 30.85 -4.50
N LYS A 107 13.79 30.33 -5.68
CA LYS A 107 14.68 29.86 -6.76
C LYS A 107 15.73 28.85 -6.27
N LYS A 108 15.45 28.17 -5.17
CA LYS A 108 16.29 27.08 -4.66
C LYS A 108 16.13 25.82 -5.51
N VAL A 109 14.94 25.65 -6.08
CA VAL A 109 14.56 24.50 -6.87
C VAL A 109 13.90 25.00 -8.15
N ASP A 110 14.27 24.39 -9.26
CA ASP A 110 13.63 24.64 -10.55
C ASP A 110 12.26 23.97 -10.60
N VAL A 111 11.29 24.60 -11.26
CA VAL A 111 9.92 24.08 -11.40
C VAL A 111 9.90 22.80 -12.24
N ASN A 112 10.80 22.71 -13.22
CA ASN A 112 10.94 21.58 -14.14
C ASN A 112 11.99 20.56 -13.66
N VAL A 113 12.30 20.54 -12.36
CA VAL A 113 13.19 19.52 -11.80
C VAL A 113 12.59 18.12 -12.01
N THR A 114 13.43 17.20 -12.47
CA THR A 114 13.09 15.80 -12.71
C THR A 114 13.73 14.88 -11.68
N ASP A 115 13.05 13.78 -11.34
CA ASP A 115 13.63 12.73 -10.50
C ASP A 115 14.60 11.83 -11.30
N GLU A 116 15.10 10.77 -10.67
CA GLU A 116 16.00 9.79 -11.30
C GLU A 116 15.33 9.02 -12.47
N GLU A 117 13.99 9.03 -12.55
CA GLU A 117 13.20 8.42 -13.60
C GLU A 117 12.79 9.43 -14.69
N GLY A 118 13.27 10.68 -14.63
CA GLY A 118 12.92 11.76 -15.58
C GLY A 118 11.58 12.45 -15.26
N ARG A 119 10.88 12.07 -14.19
CA ARG A 119 9.56 12.63 -13.88
C ARG A 119 9.68 14.01 -13.23
N ALA A 120 9.19 15.02 -13.93
CA ALA A 120 8.96 16.36 -13.37
C ALA A 120 8.00 16.38 -12.16
N LEU A 121 8.09 17.41 -11.31
CA LEU A 121 7.15 17.63 -10.18
C LEU A 121 5.67 17.59 -10.60
N LEU A 122 5.36 18.05 -11.81
CA LEU A 122 4.01 18.05 -12.35
C LEU A 122 3.47 16.62 -12.53
N HIS A 123 4.31 15.66 -12.94
CA HIS A 123 3.91 14.26 -13.07
C HIS A 123 3.50 13.67 -11.73
N TRP A 124 4.28 13.94 -10.68
CA TRP A 124 3.99 13.49 -9.32
C TRP A 124 2.68 14.05 -8.78
N ALA A 125 2.42 15.33 -9.02
CA ALA A 125 1.19 15.98 -8.60
C ALA A 125 -0.04 15.42 -9.34
N CYS A 126 0.10 15.14 -10.65
CA CYS A 126 -0.96 14.54 -11.47
C CYS A 126 -1.25 13.09 -11.07
N ASP A 127 -0.23 12.26 -10.88
CA ASP A 127 -0.36 10.84 -10.51
C ASP A 127 -1.13 10.64 -9.19
N ARG A 128 -0.90 11.54 -8.23
CA ARG A 128 -1.57 11.53 -6.93
C ARG A 128 -2.93 12.22 -6.90
N GLY A 129 -3.30 12.94 -7.96
CA GLY A 129 -4.54 13.70 -8.03
C GLY A 129 -4.53 15.01 -7.24
N HIS A 130 -3.35 15.59 -6.95
CA HIS A 130 -3.20 16.83 -6.18
C HIS A 130 -3.48 18.05 -7.05
N LYS A 131 -4.76 18.32 -7.32
CA LYS A 131 -5.22 19.36 -8.27
C LYS A 131 -4.75 20.78 -7.91
N GLU A 132 -4.74 21.11 -6.63
CA GLU A 132 -4.31 22.42 -6.14
C GLU A 132 -2.82 22.61 -6.39
N LEU A 133 -2.01 21.57 -6.13
CA LEU A 133 -0.57 21.60 -6.38
C LEU A 133 -0.26 21.72 -7.88
N VAL A 134 -0.99 21.00 -8.75
CA VAL A 134 -0.90 21.15 -10.20
C VAL A 134 -1.18 22.59 -10.62
N SER A 135 -2.23 23.21 -10.07
CA SER A 135 -2.60 24.59 -10.38
C SER A 135 -1.48 25.58 -10.01
N VAL A 136 -0.83 25.37 -8.86
CA VAL A 136 0.30 26.19 -8.40
C VAL A 136 1.53 26.00 -9.28
N LEU A 137 1.88 24.76 -9.63
CA LEU A 137 3.02 24.48 -10.52
C LEU A 137 2.83 25.14 -11.90
N LEU A 138 1.62 25.06 -12.46
CA LEU A 138 1.30 25.71 -13.74
C LEU A 138 1.34 27.25 -13.64
N GLN A 139 0.91 27.85 -12.52
CA GLN A 139 1.04 29.29 -12.29
C GLN A 139 2.50 29.75 -12.27
N HIS A 140 3.41 28.87 -11.82
CA HIS A 140 4.85 29.10 -11.83
C HIS A 140 5.53 28.72 -13.16
N ALA A 141 4.77 28.55 -14.24
CA ALA A 141 5.25 28.24 -15.59
C ALA A 141 5.97 26.88 -15.71
N ALA A 142 5.49 25.86 -14.98
CA ALA A 142 5.91 24.47 -15.21
C ALA A 142 5.66 24.07 -16.67
N ASP A 143 6.66 23.43 -17.30
CA ASP A 143 6.51 22.89 -18.64
C ASP A 143 5.73 21.57 -18.58
N VAL A 144 4.59 21.56 -19.27
CA VAL A 144 3.69 20.40 -19.34
C VAL A 144 4.32 19.25 -20.12
N ASN A 145 5.27 19.54 -21.03
CA ASN A 145 5.90 18.53 -21.88
C ASN A 145 7.29 18.10 -21.38
N SER A 146 7.71 18.53 -20.20
CA SER A 146 9.00 18.15 -19.63
C SER A 146 8.96 16.68 -19.22
N GLN A 147 9.70 15.81 -19.91
CA GLN A 147 9.82 14.36 -19.67
C GLN A 147 11.28 13.92 -19.57
#